data_AF-V5I771-F1
#
_entry.id   AF-V5I771-F1
#
_cell.length_a   1.000
_cell.length_b   1.000
_cell.length_c   1.000
_cell.angle_alpha   90.00
_cell.angle_beta   90.00
_cell.angle_gamma   90.00
#
_symmetry.space_group_name_H-M   'P 1'
#
loop_
_entity.id
_entity.type
_entity.pdbx_description
1 polymer ?
#
loop_
_entity_poly.entity_id
_entity_poly.type
_entity_poly.pdbx_seq_one_letter_code
_entity_poly.pdbx_strand_id
1 'polypeptide(L)'
;KKKDRDKKTDKKCEKEKAKKVKQSVEETVDIADALPMFGVSLELAVERSRCHDGVDLPLPIRECIDYVEAVGISFEGVYKISGTKTKVSQIRKMYNHRQNVRLSDYDVPTAT
;
A
#
# COMPACT_ATOMS: atom_id res chain seq x y z
N LYS A 1 28.43 -5.27 -52.42
CA LYS A 1 27.03 -5.53 -52.85
C LYS A 1 26.14 -5.70 -51.62
N LYS A 2 25.46 -4.63 -51.17
CA LYS A 2 24.29 -4.71 -50.27
C LYS A 2 23.14 -4.03 -51.00
N LYS A 3 22.02 -4.73 -51.05
CA LYS A 3 20.89 -4.54 -51.96
C LYS A 3 19.77 -3.78 -51.23
N ASP A 4 19.43 -2.64 -51.79
CA ASP A 4 18.24 -1.84 -51.51
C ASP A 4 16.96 -2.57 -51.97
N ARG A 5 15.88 -2.55 -51.18
CA ARG A 5 14.50 -2.65 -51.70
C ARG A 5 13.41 -2.25 -50.68
N ASP A 6 13.05 -0.99 -50.78
CA ASP A 6 11.76 -0.31 -50.57
C ASP A 6 10.46 -1.18 -50.60
N LYS A 7 9.46 -0.82 -49.75
CA LYS A 7 8.10 -0.33 -50.12
C LYS A 7 6.87 -0.90 -49.37
N LYS A 8 5.93 0.02 -49.07
CA LYS A 8 4.49 -0.04 -48.64
C LYS A 8 4.20 -0.05 -47.12
N THR A 9 3.68 0.99 -46.44
CA THR A 9 2.37 1.73 -46.54
C THR A 9 1.16 0.77 -46.57
N ASP A 10 0.14 0.82 -45.70
CA ASP A 10 -0.74 1.94 -45.35
C ASP A 10 -1.60 1.65 -44.08
N LYS A 11 -1.84 2.70 -43.29
CA LYS A 11 -3.09 3.12 -42.60
C LYS A 11 -4.15 2.09 -42.14
N LYS A 12 -4.53 2.18 -40.84
CA LYS A 12 -5.81 2.75 -40.32
C LYS A 12 -5.92 2.45 -38.80
N CYS A 13 -5.84 3.45 -37.90
CA CYS A 13 -6.97 4.12 -37.20
C CYS A 13 -7.98 3.13 -36.59
N GLU A 14 -8.37 3.19 -35.31
CA GLU A 14 -8.74 4.38 -34.55
C GLU A 14 -9.12 4.04 -33.08
N LYS A 15 -9.09 5.09 -32.23
CA LYS A 15 -9.85 5.32 -30.97
C LYS A 15 -9.45 4.62 -29.67
N GLU A 16 -9.41 5.28 -28.49
CA GLU A 16 -9.57 6.68 -28.06
C GLU A 16 -9.05 6.76 -26.59
N LYS A 17 -8.18 7.72 -26.24
CA LYS A 17 -8.44 8.93 -25.40
C LYS A 17 -8.93 8.61 -23.96
N ALA A 18 -8.46 9.18 -22.86
CA ALA A 18 -7.61 10.32 -22.51
C ALA A 18 -7.30 10.14 -20.98
N LYS A 19 -6.35 10.78 -20.29
CA LYS A 19 -5.76 12.11 -20.39
C LYS A 19 -4.33 12.03 -19.84
N LYS A 20 -3.40 12.68 -20.53
CA LYS A 20 -2.14 13.16 -19.93
C LYS A 20 -2.50 14.19 -18.87
N VAL A 21 -2.10 13.97 -17.63
CA VAL A 21 -1.77 15.09 -16.74
C VAL A 21 -0.25 15.20 -16.76
N LYS A 22 0.22 16.24 -17.44
CA LYS A 22 1.56 16.77 -17.24
C LYS A 22 1.62 17.19 -15.77
N GLN A 23 2.49 16.60 -14.96
CA GLN A 23 2.80 17.19 -13.67
C GLN A 23 4.22 17.75 -13.74
N SER A 24 4.24 19.07 -13.55
CA SER A 24 5.40 19.90 -13.34
C SER A 24 6.34 19.25 -12.32
N VAL A 25 7.64 19.49 -12.44
CA VAL A 25 8.61 19.23 -11.37
C VAL A 25 8.32 20.23 -10.25
N GLU A 26 7.29 19.93 -9.50
CA GLU A 26 7.03 20.44 -8.17
C GLU A 26 7.68 19.43 -7.23
N GLU A 27 8.45 19.89 -6.26
CA GLU A 27 9.10 19.02 -5.27
C GLU A 27 8.03 18.13 -4.64
N THR A 28 7.93 16.87 -5.09
CA THR A 28 6.81 16.01 -4.73
C THR A 28 6.97 15.59 -3.28
N VAL A 29 6.30 16.30 -2.37
CA VAL A 29 6.30 15.98 -0.95
C VAL A 29 5.73 14.57 -0.78
N ASP A 30 6.49 13.68 -0.15
CA ASP A 30 6.05 12.30 0.12
C ASP A 30 4.81 12.33 1.02
N ILE A 31 3.74 11.62 0.62
CA ILE A 31 2.51 11.50 1.41
C ILE A 31 2.77 10.91 2.80
N ALA A 32 3.77 10.03 2.92
CA ALA A 32 4.15 9.44 4.19
C ALA A 32 4.70 10.50 5.16
N ASP A 33 5.37 11.52 4.63
CA ASP A 33 5.94 12.63 5.41
C ASP A 33 4.92 13.75 5.63
N ALA A 34 4.09 14.05 4.62
CA ALA A 34 3.05 15.08 4.72
C ALA A 34 1.87 14.67 5.62
N LEU A 35 1.43 13.41 5.52
CA LEU A 35 0.23 12.88 6.19
C LEU A 35 0.49 11.49 6.83
N PRO A 36 1.41 11.40 7.80
CA PRO A 36 1.72 10.14 8.47
C PRO A 36 0.48 9.58 9.19
N MET A 37 0.33 8.25 9.19
CA MET A 37 -0.72 7.55 9.97
C MET A 37 -0.24 7.13 11.35
N PHE A 38 1.06 6.84 11.48
CA PHE A 38 1.67 6.46 12.75
C PHE A 38 2.33 7.65 13.43
N GLY A 39 2.33 7.67 14.76
CA GLY A 39 2.94 8.75 15.55
C GLY A 39 2.10 10.02 15.63
N VAL A 40 0.81 9.95 15.29
CA VAL A 40 -0.16 11.05 15.39
C VAL A 40 -1.27 10.71 16.38
N SER A 41 -2.17 11.66 16.68
CA SER A 41 -3.34 11.40 17.53
C SER A 41 -4.25 10.34 16.89
N LEU A 42 -4.98 9.62 17.74
CA LEU A 42 -5.91 8.58 17.28
C LEU A 42 -6.97 9.15 16.32
N GLU A 43 -7.57 10.29 16.67
CA GLU A 43 -8.56 10.99 15.84
C GLU A 43 -8.04 11.25 14.42
N LEU A 44 -6.81 11.75 14.30
CA LEU A 44 -6.19 12.05 13.03
C LEU A 44 -5.80 10.77 12.26
N ALA A 45 -5.38 9.72 12.96
CA ALA A 45 -5.11 8.42 12.35
C ALA A 45 -6.39 7.80 11.76
N VAL A 46 -7.51 7.90 12.48
CA VAL A 46 -8.83 7.44 12.00
C VAL A 46 -9.27 8.24 10.79
N GLU A 47 -9.19 9.58 10.83
CA GLU A 47 -9.55 10.44 9.70
C GLU A 47 -8.76 10.07 8.43
N ARG A 48 -7.47 9.80 8.60
CA ARG A 48 -6.53 9.49 7.51
C ARG A 48 -6.59 8.06 6.98
N SER A 49 -7.22 7.14 7.72
CA SER A 49 -7.19 5.70 7.44
C SER A 49 -8.43 4.96 7.94
N ARG A 50 -9.60 5.57 7.81
CA ARG A 50 -10.85 5.02 8.32
C ARG A 50 -11.16 3.65 7.72
N CYS A 51 -11.57 2.69 8.54
CA CYS A 51 -12.16 1.44 8.06
C CYS A 51 -13.60 1.64 7.56
N HIS A 52 -14.07 0.76 6.66
CA HIS A 52 -15.39 0.84 6.04
C HIS A 52 -16.50 0.11 6.82
N ASP A 53 -16.19 -0.39 8.01
CA ASP A 53 -17.08 -1.19 8.87
C ASP A 53 -17.91 -0.33 9.85
N GLY A 54 -17.70 0.98 9.85
CA GLY A 54 -18.40 1.92 10.72
C GLY A 54 -17.76 2.12 12.10
N VAL A 55 -16.64 1.44 12.40
CA VAL A 55 -15.89 1.65 13.64
C VAL A 55 -14.83 2.73 13.42
N ASP A 56 -14.72 3.66 14.37
CA ASP A 56 -13.70 4.71 14.35
C ASP A 56 -12.33 4.14 14.77
N LEU A 57 -11.81 3.22 13.95
CA LEU A 57 -10.53 2.55 14.14
C LEU A 57 -9.67 2.73 12.86
N PRO A 58 -8.37 3.01 13.00
CA PRO A 58 -7.47 3.04 11.85
C PRO A 58 -7.40 1.67 11.17
N LEU A 59 -7.44 1.66 9.83
CA LEU A 59 -7.41 0.47 8.99
C LEU A 59 -6.25 -0.49 9.34
N PRO A 60 -5.01 -0.03 9.60
CA PRO A 60 -3.92 -0.95 9.96
C PRO A 60 -4.23 -1.78 11.22
N ILE A 61 -4.96 -1.19 12.18
CA ILE A 61 -5.31 -1.87 13.42
C ILE A 61 -6.44 -2.85 13.18
N ARG A 62 -7.44 -2.49 12.36
CA ARG A 62 -8.54 -3.40 12.00
C ARG A 62 -8.03 -4.64 11.27
N GLU A 63 -7.17 -4.47 10.27
CA GLU A 63 -6.57 -5.59 9.54
C GLU A 63 -5.74 -6.51 10.45
N CYS A 64 -4.98 -5.95 11.39
CA CYS A 64 -4.23 -6.75 12.37
C CYS A 64 -5.17 -7.58 13.26
N ILE A 65 -6.28 -7.01 13.73
CA ILE A 65 -7.28 -7.73 14.53
C ILE A 65 -7.87 -8.88 13.70
N ASP A 66 -8.36 -8.59 12.49
CA ASP A 66 -8.97 -9.58 11.60
C ASP A 66 -8.00 -10.72 11.28
N TYR A 67 -6.71 -10.42 11.07
CA TYR A 67 -5.68 -11.42 10.83
C TYR A 67 -5.39 -12.31 12.05
N VAL A 68 -5.34 -11.71 13.25
CA VAL A 68 -5.13 -12.44 14.50
C VAL A 68 -6.32 -13.34 14.81
N GLU A 69 -7.54 -12.86 14.60
CA GLU A 69 -8.75 -13.68 14.75
C GLU A 69 -8.78 -14.87 13.78
N ALA A 70 -8.35 -14.66 12.52
CA ALA A 70 -8.36 -15.71 11.52
C ALA A 70 -7.23 -16.75 11.69
N VAL A 71 -6.02 -16.34 12.08
CA VAL A 71 -4.82 -17.20 12.04
C VAL A 71 -4.03 -17.20 13.37
N GLY A 72 -4.07 -16.09 14.11
CA GLY A 72 -3.27 -15.88 15.31
C GLY A 72 -3.76 -16.61 16.57
N ILE A 73 -5.04 -16.97 16.66
CA ILE A 73 -5.61 -17.64 17.84
C ILE A 73 -4.92 -18.98 18.14
N SER A 74 -4.53 -19.72 17.10
CA SER A 74 -3.82 -21.00 17.24
C SER A 74 -2.30 -20.86 17.40
N PHE A 75 -1.76 -19.64 17.33
CA PHE A 75 -0.32 -19.41 17.39
C PHE A 75 0.16 -19.34 18.85
N GLU A 76 1.03 -20.27 19.23
CA GLU A 76 1.60 -20.28 20.58
C GLU A 76 2.46 -19.04 20.84
N GLY A 77 2.15 -18.29 21.90
CA GLY A 77 2.90 -17.08 22.25
C GLY A 77 2.57 -15.87 21.37
N VAL A 78 1.36 -15.79 20.83
CA VAL A 78 0.82 -14.56 20.20
C VAL A 78 1.04 -13.35 21.12
N TYR A 79 1.46 -12.22 20.55
CA TYR A 79 1.90 -11.01 21.26
C TYR A 79 3.11 -11.14 22.21
N LYS A 80 3.60 -12.37 22.49
CA LYS A 80 4.79 -12.61 23.32
C LYS A 80 6.06 -12.72 22.49
N ILE A 81 5.97 -13.35 21.32
CA ILE A 81 7.08 -13.51 20.37
C ILE A 81 7.17 -12.26 19.51
N SER A 82 8.36 -11.66 19.41
CA SER A 82 8.57 -10.48 18.57
C SER A 82 8.72 -10.84 17.09
N GLY A 83 8.03 -10.11 16.22
CA GLY A 83 8.22 -10.18 14.78
C GLY A 83 9.56 -9.65 14.29
N THR A 84 9.86 -9.92 13.01
CA THR A 84 11.11 -9.45 12.40
C THR A 84 11.05 -7.93 12.23
N LYS A 85 11.92 -7.19 12.93
CA LYS A 85 11.94 -5.71 12.95
C LYS A 85 11.90 -5.08 11.54
N THR A 86 12.63 -5.65 10.58
CA THR A 86 12.66 -5.16 9.20
C THR A 86 11.29 -5.30 8.51
N LYS A 87 10.59 -6.42 8.71
CA LYS A 87 9.25 -6.65 8.16
C LYS A 87 8.21 -5.71 8.79
N VAL A 88 8.26 -5.55 10.12
CA VAL A 88 7.38 -4.61 10.85
C VAL A 88 7.61 -3.17 10.35
N SER A 89 8.87 -2.76 10.17
CA SER A 89 9.21 -1.46 9.61
C SER A 89 8.70 -1.28 8.18
N GLN A 90 8.83 -2.32 7.35
CA GLN A 90 8.31 -2.31 5.98
C GLN A 90 6.79 -2.15 5.96
N ILE A 91 6.05 -2.93 6.76
CA ILE A 91 4.58 -2.84 6.86
C ILE A 91 4.16 -1.43 7.25
N ARG A 92 4.80 -0.85 8.28
CA ARG A 92 4.55 0.53 8.71
C ARG A 92 4.74 1.53 7.56
N LYS A 93 5.82 1.39 6.79
CA LYS A 93 6.11 2.25 5.64
C LYS A 93 5.05 2.13 4.56
N MET A 94 4.63 0.91 4.22
CA MET A 94 3.59 0.65 3.21
C MET A 94 2.27 1.30 3.61
N TYR A 95 1.86 1.14 4.87
CA TYR A 95 0.68 1.79 5.41
C TYR A 95 0.78 3.33 5.35
N ASN A 96 1.90 3.92 5.79
CA ASN A 96 2.11 5.37 5.68
C ASN A 96 2.01 5.88 4.22
N HIS A 97 2.44 5.07 3.24
CA HIS A 97 2.30 5.37 1.81
C HIS A 97 0.92 5.07 1.22
N ARG A 98 -0.06 4.66 2.05
CA ARG A 98 -1.40 4.24 1.61
C ARG A 98 -1.36 3.08 0.59
N GLN A 99 -0.35 2.21 0.70
CA GLN A 99 -0.27 1.00 -0.11
C GLN A 99 -1.15 -0.10 0.49
N ASN A 100 -1.62 -1.00 -0.38
CA ASN A 100 -2.33 -2.20 0.05
C ASN A 100 -1.36 -3.16 0.73
N VAL A 101 -1.61 -3.49 2.00
CA VAL A 101 -0.84 -4.47 2.78
C VAL A 101 -1.69 -5.71 2.95
N ARG A 102 -1.14 -6.88 2.60
CA ARG A 102 -1.77 -8.18 2.88
C ARG A 102 -1.03 -8.86 4.01
N LEU A 103 -1.63 -8.92 5.19
CA LEU A 103 -0.97 -9.48 6.38
C LEU A 103 -0.73 -10.99 6.28
N SER A 104 -1.48 -11.71 5.43
CA SER A 104 -1.26 -13.13 5.14
C SER A 104 0.09 -13.44 4.48
N ASP A 105 0.77 -12.44 3.90
CA ASP A 105 2.12 -12.59 3.35
C ASP A 105 3.20 -12.58 4.46
N TYR A 106 2.81 -12.39 5.73
CA TYR A 106 3.69 -12.26 6.89
C TYR A 106 3.37 -13.29 8.00
N ASP A 107 4.38 -13.59 8.82
CA ASP A 107 4.22 -14.43 10.01
C ASP A 107 3.40 -13.73 11.11
N VAL A 108 2.68 -14.50 11.93
CA VAL A 108 1.81 -13.98 13.01
C VAL A 108 2.54 -12.98 13.92
N PRO A 109 3.76 -13.26 14.43
CA PRO A 109 4.51 -12.31 15.27
C PRO A 109 4.82 -10.97 14.61
N THR A 110 4.82 -10.90 13.28
CA THR A 110 5.09 -9.67 12.53
C THR A 110 3.83 -8.79 12.39
N ALA A 111 2.64 -9.39 12.47
CA ALA A 111 1.35 -8.69 12.38
C ALA A 111 0.73 -8.37 13.76
N THR A 112 1.32 -8.87 14.85
CA THR A 112 0.91 -8.66 16.26
C THR A 112 1.86 -7.73 17.00
#